data_AF-A0A3M1L043-F1
#
_entry.id   AF-A0A3M1L043-F1
#
_cell.length_a   1.000
_cell.length_b   1.000
_cell.length_c   1.000
_cell.angle_alpha   90.00
_cell.angle_beta   90.00
_cell.angle_gamma   90.00
#
_symmetry.space_group_name_H-M   'P 1'
#
loop_
_entity.id
_entity.type
_entity.pdbx_description
1 polymer ?
#
loop_
_entity_poly.entity_id
_entity_poly.type
_entity_poly.pdbx_seq_one_letter_code
_entity_poly.pdbx_strand_id
1 'polypeptide(L)'
;MPFGSRQGVTDRNPDIASPTGAPLRSAAPRSHRRAGLGPLRCGSVPANAMARRRLGIFVRVPEPGRVKTRLSPPLSPDDACRLYEAFLDDLFRRLQGLRGTETTVWYAGGDPSRLEPLVPERARLRPQAEGDLGARLAAAFDAMLADDAPAVILGSDSPDVPVRQVRRAFQKLRRHDVVLGPACDGGYWLVGLRARAPQLFEGIDWGSDRVLAQTLERIESAGLRLATLPPWYDVDSDEGLRMLRDQVRARRIETTIRGCRPRASRPRLLPPIADLSPEHHRLHDGIDPPFRIRKQSFQPLEFTLCFARAPHENQKPNEANAGLGQLLRLTIHG
;
A
#
# COMPACT_ATOMS: atom_id res chain seq x y z
N MET A 1 38.87 -45.11 36.26
CA MET A 1 39.51 -44.50 37.44
C MET A 1 38.69 -43.27 37.85
N PRO A 2 38.13 -43.23 39.07
CA PRO A 2 37.05 -42.33 39.52
C PRO A 2 37.54 -41.34 40.62
N PHE A 3 36.60 -40.88 41.47
CA PHE A 3 36.67 -40.11 42.74
C PHE A 3 36.27 -38.62 42.62
N GLY A 4 35.38 -38.05 43.43
CA GLY A 4 34.54 -38.49 44.57
C GLY A 4 33.51 -37.38 44.88
N SER A 5 32.26 -37.66 45.29
CA SER A 5 31.80 -37.92 46.68
C SER A 5 32.01 -36.72 47.62
N ARG A 6 31.12 -36.26 48.52
CA ARG A 6 29.77 -36.67 49.00
C ARG A 6 29.36 -35.62 50.08
N GLN A 7 28.07 -35.27 50.09
CA GLN A 7 27.11 -35.27 51.22
C GLN A 7 27.28 -34.39 52.48
N GLY A 8 26.13 -33.80 52.84
CA GLY A 8 25.48 -33.89 54.16
C GLY A 8 25.24 -32.54 54.85
N VAL A 9 24.23 -32.31 55.70
CA VAL A 9 23.18 -33.15 56.30
C VAL A 9 22.26 -32.20 57.13
N THR A 10 20.95 -32.51 57.17
CA THR A 10 19.86 -32.33 58.17
C THR A 10 19.79 -31.17 59.20
N ASP A 11 18.59 -30.65 59.50
CA ASP A 11 17.63 -31.06 60.58
C ASP A 11 16.42 -30.07 60.65
N ARG A 12 15.16 -30.54 60.64
CA ARG A 12 14.17 -30.79 61.75
C ARG A 12 13.76 -29.53 62.57
N ASN A 13 12.51 -29.01 62.51
CA ASN A 13 11.20 -29.44 63.11
C ASN A 13 10.82 -28.51 64.32
N PRO A 14 9.65 -28.60 65.01
CA PRO A 14 8.26 -28.17 64.69
C PRO A 14 7.61 -27.18 65.73
N ASP A 15 6.31 -26.95 65.55
CA ASP A 15 5.24 -26.58 66.52
C ASP A 15 5.10 -25.14 67.04
N ILE A 16 3.86 -24.60 66.96
CA ILE A 16 3.11 -23.92 68.04
C ILE A 16 1.62 -23.81 67.64
N ALA A 17 0.75 -24.08 68.61
CA ALA A 17 -0.70 -24.21 68.55
C ALA A 17 -1.50 -22.89 68.63
N SER A 18 -2.82 -23.02 68.39
CA SER A 18 -3.95 -22.07 68.31
C SER A 18 -4.14 -21.08 69.48
N PRO A 19 -5.10 -20.11 69.39
CA PRO A 19 -6.48 -20.42 69.83
C PRO A 19 -7.66 -19.62 69.18
N THR A 20 -8.85 -20.26 69.24
CA THR A 20 -10.24 -19.74 69.49
C THR A 20 -10.93 -18.66 68.62
N GLY A 21 -12.20 -18.96 68.24
CA GLY A 21 -13.28 -17.96 68.07
C GLY A 21 -14.31 -18.25 66.96
N ALA A 22 -15.55 -18.60 67.33
CA ALA A 22 -16.68 -18.99 66.47
C ALA A 22 -17.51 -17.77 65.90
N PRO A 23 -18.75 -17.91 65.37
CA PRO A 23 -19.09 -18.21 63.97
C PRO A 23 -20.04 -17.17 63.29
N LEU A 24 -20.49 -17.48 62.06
CA LEU A 24 -21.67 -16.97 61.30
C LEU A 24 -21.57 -15.62 60.57
N ARG A 25 -21.67 -15.65 59.22
CA ARG A 25 -22.82 -15.10 58.44
C ARG A 25 -22.59 -15.21 56.93
N SER A 26 -23.63 -15.69 56.24
CA SER A 26 -23.77 -15.67 54.78
C SER A 26 -23.79 -14.23 54.24
N ALA A 27 -23.04 -13.96 53.17
CA ALA A 27 -23.21 -12.77 52.35
C ALA A 27 -23.04 -13.12 50.87
N ALA A 28 -24.04 -12.71 50.08
CA ALA A 28 -24.20 -12.92 48.65
C ALA A 28 -23.06 -12.35 47.79
N PRO A 29 -22.86 -12.84 46.55
CA PRO A 29 -21.79 -12.37 45.67
C PRO A 29 -22.08 -10.95 45.17
N ARG A 30 -21.12 -10.05 45.36
CA ARG A 30 -21.10 -8.71 44.77
C ARG A 30 -20.75 -8.81 43.29
N SER A 31 -21.66 -8.34 42.45
CA SER A 31 -21.46 -8.19 41.01
C SER A 31 -20.37 -7.15 40.73
N HIS A 32 -19.27 -7.60 40.12
CA HIS A 32 -18.32 -6.72 39.47
C HIS A 32 -18.98 -6.12 38.23
N ARG A 33 -19.32 -4.83 38.30
CA ARG A 33 -19.68 -4.02 37.13
C ARG A 33 -18.52 -4.06 36.13
N ARG A 34 -18.74 -4.71 34.98
CA ARG A 34 -17.92 -4.54 33.78
C ARG A 34 -17.94 -3.06 33.38
N ALA A 35 -16.77 -2.43 33.35
CA ALA A 35 -16.59 -1.16 32.66
C ALA A 35 -16.93 -1.35 31.18
N GLY A 36 -18.03 -0.75 30.74
CA GLY A 36 -18.40 -0.73 29.33
C GLY A 36 -17.45 0.17 28.55
N LEU A 37 -16.68 -0.43 27.65
CA LEU A 37 -16.05 0.27 26.53
C LEU A 37 -17.18 0.75 25.60
N GLY A 38 -17.55 2.02 25.73
CA GLY A 38 -18.47 2.67 24.80
C GLY A 38 -17.81 2.83 23.42
N PRO A 39 -18.61 2.87 22.34
CA PRO A 39 -18.09 3.05 20.99
C PRO A 39 -17.41 4.41 20.84
N LEU A 40 -16.18 4.41 20.33
CA LEU A 40 -15.40 5.60 19.99
C LEU A 40 -16.21 6.46 19.01
N ARG A 41 -16.87 7.51 19.51
CA ARG A 41 -17.59 8.47 18.67
C ARG A 41 -16.57 9.35 17.95
N CYS A 42 -16.57 9.25 16.62
CA CYS A 42 -15.82 10.14 15.75
C CYS A 42 -16.40 11.55 15.84
N GLY A 43 -15.73 12.46 16.55
CA GLY A 43 -16.02 13.88 16.51
C GLY A 43 -15.73 14.44 15.12
N SER A 44 -16.64 15.26 14.60
CA SER A 44 -16.47 16.00 13.35
C SER A 44 -15.36 17.05 13.52
N VAL A 45 -14.21 16.82 12.90
CA VAL A 45 -13.08 17.76 12.89
C VAL A 45 -13.48 19.04 12.12
N PRO A 46 -13.25 20.25 12.68
CA PRO A 46 -13.57 21.50 12.01
C PRO A 46 -12.74 21.71 10.73
N ALA A 47 -13.37 22.34 9.74
CA ALA A 47 -12.96 22.31 8.34
C ALA A 47 -11.84 23.28 7.93
N ASN A 48 -11.04 23.86 8.85
CA ASN A 48 -10.11 24.93 8.47
C ASN A 48 -8.77 24.98 9.24
N ALA A 49 -8.02 23.89 9.18
CA ALA A 49 -6.55 23.93 9.21
C ALA A 49 -6.08 23.13 7.99
N MET A 50 -5.05 23.56 7.27
CA MET A 50 -4.36 22.67 6.34
C MET A 50 -3.79 21.52 7.17
N ALA A 51 -4.57 20.46 7.37
CA ALA A 51 -4.22 19.36 8.25
C ALA A 51 -2.84 18.85 7.84
N ARG A 52 -1.89 18.90 8.79
CA ARG A 52 -0.55 18.38 8.60
C ARG A 52 -0.71 16.92 8.19
N ARG A 53 -0.17 16.56 7.02
CA ARG A 53 -0.22 15.19 6.49
C ARG A 53 1.13 14.56 6.74
N ARG A 54 1.17 13.28 7.06
CA ARG A 54 2.44 12.57 7.28
C ARG A 54 2.59 11.43 6.29
N LEU A 55 3.73 11.40 5.63
CA LEU A 55 4.09 10.41 4.63
C LEU A 55 5.29 9.60 5.12
N GLY A 56 5.12 8.29 5.22
CA GLY A 56 6.17 7.33 5.49
C GLY A 56 6.57 6.65 4.20
N ILE A 57 7.86 6.46 3.98
CA ILE A 57 8.38 5.67 2.86
C ILE A 57 9.24 4.57 3.45
N PHE A 58 8.83 3.31 3.26
CA PHE A 58 9.61 2.16 3.73
C PHE A 58 10.63 1.79 2.66
N VAL A 59 11.90 1.81 3.05
CA VAL A 59 13.05 1.50 2.19
C VAL A 59 13.97 0.50 2.87
N ARG A 60 14.76 -0.21 2.08
CA ARG A 60 15.96 -0.90 2.55
C ARG A 60 17.17 -0.06 2.19
N VAL A 61 18.27 -0.19 2.94
CA VAL A 61 19.52 0.44 2.52
C VAL A 61 20.00 -0.23 1.22
N PRO A 62 20.37 0.54 0.18
CA PRO A 62 20.84 0.01 -1.10
C PRO A 62 22.24 -0.58 -0.93
N GLU A 63 22.30 -1.90 -0.76
CA GLU A 63 23.54 -2.67 -0.70
C GLU A 63 23.50 -3.81 -1.74
N PRO A 64 24.53 -3.95 -2.59
CA PRO A 64 24.62 -5.04 -3.55
C PRO A 64 24.43 -6.40 -2.87
N GLY A 65 23.56 -7.23 -3.45
CA GLY A 65 23.24 -8.56 -2.94
C GLY A 65 22.25 -8.59 -1.76
N ARG A 66 21.78 -7.43 -1.27
CA ARG A 66 20.78 -7.35 -0.18
C ARG A 66 19.43 -6.76 -0.60
N VAL A 67 19.41 -6.02 -1.70
CA VAL A 67 18.19 -5.47 -2.31
C VAL A 67 17.96 -6.12 -3.67
N LYS A 68 16.68 -6.25 -4.06
CA LYS A 68 16.27 -6.78 -5.37
C LYS A 68 16.96 -8.11 -5.74
N THR A 69 17.17 -8.98 -4.76
CA THR A 69 17.87 -10.26 -4.95
C THR A 69 17.12 -11.19 -5.91
N ARG A 70 15.79 -11.07 -6.01
CA ARG A 70 14.97 -11.79 -6.99
C ARG A 70 15.19 -11.36 -8.44
N LEU A 71 15.81 -10.21 -8.67
CA LEU A 71 16.22 -9.74 -10.00
C LEU A 71 17.67 -10.16 -10.33
N SER A 72 18.35 -10.88 -9.44
CA SER A 72 19.73 -11.33 -9.60
C SER A 72 19.80 -12.87 -9.47
N PRO A 73 19.82 -13.62 -10.60
CA PRO A 73 19.83 -13.22 -12.01
C PRO A 73 18.48 -12.70 -12.53
N PRO A 74 18.43 -12.01 -13.71
CA PRO A 74 19.51 -11.83 -14.70
C PRO A 74 20.46 -10.66 -14.44
N LEU A 75 20.13 -9.75 -13.50
CA LEU A 75 21.01 -8.65 -13.16
C LEU A 75 22.18 -9.13 -12.29
N SER A 76 23.31 -8.42 -12.37
CA SER A 76 24.32 -8.55 -11.32
C SER A 76 23.80 -7.94 -10.02
N PRO A 77 24.31 -8.36 -8.84
CA PRO A 77 23.96 -7.74 -7.56
C PRO A 77 24.17 -6.21 -7.54
N ASP A 78 25.22 -5.73 -8.22
CA ASP A 78 25.49 -4.30 -8.39
C ASP A 78 24.46 -3.60 -9.29
N ASP A 79 24.07 -4.21 -10.41
CA ASP A 79 23.04 -3.67 -11.29
C ASP A 79 21.67 -3.62 -10.63
N ALA A 80 21.30 -4.66 -9.86
CA ALA A 80 20.07 -4.68 -9.09
C ALA A 80 20.06 -3.59 -8.00
N CYS A 81 21.20 -3.34 -7.36
CA CYS A 81 21.37 -2.24 -6.41
C CYS A 81 21.23 -0.88 -7.09
N ARG A 82 21.94 -0.64 -8.21
CA ARG A 82 21.83 0.60 -8.99
C ARG A 82 20.41 0.86 -9.48
N LEU A 83 19.70 -0.19 -9.91
CA LEU A 83 18.30 -0.10 -10.29
C LEU A 83 17.42 0.33 -9.10
N TYR A 84 17.66 -0.25 -7.92
CA TYR A 84 16.94 0.13 -6.71
C TYR A 84 17.26 1.57 -6.26
N GLU A 85 18.51 2.02 -6.36
CA GLU A 85 18.89 3.43 -6.12
C GLU A 85 18.12 4.37 -7.06
N ALA A 86 18.01 4.01 -8.35
CA ALA A 86 17.23 4.77 -9.31
C ALA A 86 15.73 4.78 -8.97
N PHE A 87 15.18 3.70 -8.40
CA PHE A 87 13.80 3.66 -7.90
C PHE A 87 13.59 4.66 -6.76
N LEU A 88 14.51 4.67 -5.79
CA LEU A 88 14.47 5.59 -4.66
C LEU A 88 14.55 7.05 -5.13
N ASP A 89 15.49 7.38 -6.01
CA ASP A 89 15.64 8.73 -6.55
C ASP A 89 14.38 9.18 -7.31
N ASP A 90 13.83 8.33 -8.19
CA ASP A 90 12.58 8.62 -8.89
C ASP A 90 11.40 8.83 -7.93
N LEU A 91 11.27 7.98 -6.92
CA LEU A 91 10.21 8.04 -5.92
C LEU A 91 10.32 9.34 -5.11
N PHE A 92 11.51 9.65 -4.59
CA PHE A 92 11.78 10.84 -3.81
C PHE A 92 11.53 12.12 -4.62
N ARG A 93 12.06 12.22 -5.85
CA ARG A 93 11.81 13.36 -6.74
C ARG A 93 10.32 13.59 -6.99
N ARG A 94 9.54 12.52 -7.18
CA ARG A 94 8.08 12.63 -7.41
C ARG A 94 7.32 13.10 -6.16
N LEU A 95 7.76 12.67 -4.98
CA LEU A 95 7.08 12.96 -3.71
C LEU A 95 7.43 14.34 -3.14
N GLN A 96 8.55 14.94 -3.53
CA GLN A 96 8.92 16.32 -3.15
C GLN A 96 7.83 17.37 -3.51
N GLY A 97 6.97 17.08 -4.50
CA GLY A 97 5.85 17.94 -4.90
C GLY A 97 4.64 17.91 -3.94
N LEU A 98 4.70 17.22 -2.80
CA LEU A 98 3.62 17.15 -1.81
C LEU A 98 3.74 18.28 -0.77
N ARG A 99 3.12 19.42 -1.08
CA ARG A 99 3.05 20.55 -0.14
C ARG A 99 2.21 20.22 1.10
N GLY A 100 2.67 20.66 2.27
CA GLY A 100 2.00 20.45 3.56
C GLY A 100 2.03 19.00 4.02
N THR A 101 3.06 18.25 3.62
CA THR A 101 3.28 16.86 3.99
C THR A 101 4.65 16.72 4.64
N GLU A 102 4.68 16.25 5.87
CA GLU A 102 5.90 15.87 6.59
C GLU A 102 6.29 14.46 6.14
N THR A 103 7.48 14.31 5.57
CA THR A 103 7.95 13.03 5.01
C THR A 103 8.99 12.41 5.94
N THR A 104 8.84 11.13 6.21
CA THR A 104 9.79 10.30 6.95
C THR A 104 10.16 9.08 6.11
N VAL A 105 11.44 8.91 5.83
CA VAL A 105 12.01 7.71 5.22
C VAL A 105 12.38 6.76 6.35
N TRP A 106 11.74 5.60 6.38
CA TRP A 106 11.96 4.54 7.34
C TRP A 106 12.83 3.46 6.70
N TYR A 107 14.07 3.30 7.16
CA TYR A 107 15.03 2.38 6.55
C TYR A 107 15.24 1.11 7.36
N ALA A 108 15.54 0.00 6.68
CA ALA A 108 15.93 -1.26 7.30
C ALA A 108 17.22 -1.82 6.70
N GLY A 109 18.03 -2.46 7.57
CA GLY A 109 19.32 -3.07 7.22
C GLY A 109 20.38 -2.04 6.84
N GLY A 110 21.63 -2.52 6.74
CA GLY A 110 22.76 -1.76 6.16
C GLY A 110 23.16 -0.47 6.90
N ASP A 111 24.10 0.24 6.29
CA ASP A 111 24.57 1.56 6.76
C ASP A 111 23.69 2.70 6.20
N PRO A 112 23.03 3.51 7.04
CA PRO A 112 22.21 4.65 6.59
C PRO A 112 22.98 5.70 5.77
N SER A 113 24.33 5.77 5.87
CA SER A 113 25.15 6.69 5.07
C SER A 113 24.95 6.52 3.56
N ARG A 114 24.54 5.33 3.10
CA ARG A 114 24.21 5.06 1.69
C ARG A 114 22.87 5.64 1.25
N LEU A 115 21.97 5.96 2.18
CA LEU A 115 20.68 6.60 1.90
C LEU A 115 20.76 8.12 1.97
N GLU A 116 21.63 8.68 2.81
CA GLU A 116 21.75 10.13 3.02
C GLU A 116 21.85 10.95 1.71
N PRO A 117 22.60 10.53 0.67
CA PRO A 117 22.67 11.27 -0.58
C PRO A 117 21.37 11.24 -1.41
N LEU A 118 20.52 10.24 -1.20
CA LEU A 118 19.28 10.03 -1.95
C LEU A 118 18.07 10.71 -1.28
N VAL A 119 18.08 10.78 0.06
CA VAL A 119 16.94 11.27 0.84
C VAL A 119 16.80 12.79 0.64
N PRO A 120 15.58 13.30 0.34
CA PRO A 120 15.36 14.73 0.25
C PRO A 120 15.71 15.45 1.56
N GLU A 121 16.36 16.61 1.48
CA GLU A 121 16.79 17.42 2.64
C GLU A 121 15.66 17.70 3.66
N ARG A 122 14.42 17.83 3.18
CA ARG A 122 13.23 18.08 4.02
C ARG A 122 12.62 16.83 4.64
N ALA A 123 13.07 15.64 4.24
CA ALA A 123 12.58 14.38 4.77
C ALA A 123 13.41 13.98 6.00
N ARG A 124 12.74 13.39 6.98
CA ARG A 124 13.42 12.79 8.14
C ARG A 124 13.87 11.38 7.78
N LEU A 125 15.07 10.98 8.19
CA LEU A 125 15.54 9.60 8.08
C LEU A 125 15.43 8.92 9.46
N ARG A 126 14.78 7.76 9.53
CA ARG A 126 14.61 6.98 10.78
C ARG A 126 14.76 5.48 10.55
N PRO A 127 15.34 4.71 11.47
CA PRO A 127 15.35 3.26 11.36
C PRO A 127 13.92 2.70 11.53
N GLN A 128 13.60 1.64 10.78
CA GLN A 128 12.44 0.80 11.04
C GLN A 128 12.64 0.06 12.36
N ALA A 129 11.54 -0.23 13.07
CA ALA A 129 11.58 -1.04 14.27
C ALA A 129 12.05 -2.48 13.97
N GLU A 130 12.48 -3.20 15.00
CA GLU A 130 12.74 -4.64 14.91
C GLU A 130 11.44 -5.44 14.74
N GLY A 131 11.57 -6.68 14.29
CA GLY A 131 10.45 -7.60 14.08
C GLY A 131 9.97 -7.67 12.62
N ASP A 132 8.77 -8.20 12.44
CA ASP A 132 8.13 -8.36 11.13
C ASP A 132 7.63 -7.03 10.54
N LEU A 133 7.07 -7.08 9.33
CA LEU A 133 6.56 -5.87 8.67
C LEU A 133 5.41 -5.23 9.46
N GLY A 134 4.60 -6.02 10.16
CA GLY A 134 3.49 -5.53 10.97
C GLY A 134 3.94 -4.71 12.17
N ALA A 135 4.93 -5.21 12.91
CA ALA A 135 5.55 -4.50 14.02
C ALA A 135 6.16 -3.16 13.56
N ARG A 136 6.81 -3.16 12.38
CA ARG A 136 7.39 -1.96 11.77
C ARG A 136 6.33 -0.94 11.37
N LEU A 137 5.25 -1.38 10.74
CA LEU A 137 4.12 -0.51 10.37
C LEU A 137 3.46 0.07 11.61
N ALA A 138 3.19 -0.75 12.63
CA ALA A 138 2.59 -0.31 13.88
C ALA A 138 3.45 0.77 14.57
N ALA A 139 4.76 0.56 14.71
CA ALA A 139 5.67 1.52 15.29
C ALA A 139 5.77 2.82 14.48
N ALA A 140 5.82 2.71 13.14
CA ALA A 140 5.85 3.88 12.26
C ALA A 140 4.56 4.70 12.37
N PHE A 141 3.39 4.05 12.38
CA PHE A 141 2.11 4.71 12.57
C PHE A 141 1.96 5.33 13.96
N ASP A 142 2.45 4.66 15.02
CA ASP A 142 2.44 5.21 16.37
C ASP A 142 3.18 6.54 16.45
N ALA A 143 4.35 6.61 15.81
CA ALA A 143 5.15 7.83 15.68
C ALA A 143 4.54 8.88 14.74
N MET A 144 3.79 8.47 13.72
CA MET A 144 3.25 9.36 12.70
C MET A 144 1.81 9.84 12.98
N LEU A 145 1.06 9.24 13.90
CA LEU A 145 -0.35 9.60 14.12
C LEU A 145 -0.57 10.57 15.31
N ALA A 146 0.44 11.32 15.72
CA ALA A 146 0.28 12.41 16.69
C ALA A 146 -0.59 13.56 16.15
N ASP A 147 -1.18 14.37 17.03
CA ASP A 147 -1.90 15.61 16.66
C ASP A 147 -3.04 15.45 15.64
N ASP A 148 -3.69 14.26 15.61
CA ASP A 148 -4.76 13.91 14.66
C ASP A 148 -4.39 14.06 13.17
N ALA A 149 -3.09 14.08 12.86
CA ALA A 149 -2.59 14.16 11.48
C ALA A 149 -2.75 12.80 10.78
N PRO A 150 -3.45 12.72 9.62
CA PRO A 150 -3.54 11.47 8.89
C PRO A 150 -2.16 11.07 8.36
N ALA A 151 -1.87 9.78 8.44
CA ALA A 151 -0.61 9.19 8.04
C ALA A 151 -0.82 8.21 6.88
N VAL A 152 0.12 8.20 5.95
CA VAL A 152 0.19 7.25 4.84
C VAL A 152 1.60 6.69 4.78
N ILE A 153 1.74 5.38 4.64
CA ILE A 153 3.01 4.69 4.41
C ILE A 153 2.93 3.98 3.05
N LEU A 154 3.98 4.11 2.24
CA LEU A 154 4.15 3.33 1.00
C LEU A 154 5.48 2.57 0.97
N GLY A 155 5.51 1.48 0.21
CA GLY A 155 6.73 0.76 -0.14
C GLY A 155 7.55 1.47 -1.23
N SER A 156 8.78 1.00 -1.44
CA SER A 156 9.69 1.52 -2.48
C SER A 156 9.75 0.67 -3.74
N ASP A 157 9.03 -0.46 -3.78
CA ASP A 157 9.10 -1.45 -4.85
C ASP A 157 8.19 -1.14 -6.04
N SER A 158 7.32 -0.14 -5.88
CA SER A 158 6.44 0.44 -6.90
C SER A 158 6.93 1.84 -7.33
N PRO A 159 8.11 1.96 -7.99
CA PRO A 159 8.78 3.26 -8.22
C PRO A 159 7.99 4.21 -9.11
N ASP A 160 7.14 3.65 -9.98
CA ASP A 160 6.45 4.43 -10.98
C ASP A 160 5.07 4.96 -10.53
N VAL A 161 4.67 4.68 -9.27
CA VAL A 161 3.41 5.15 -8.68
C VAL A 161 3.27 6.67 -8.82
N PRO A 162 2.15 7.15 -9.39
CA PRO A 162 1.92 8.57 -9.52
C PRO A 162 1.64 9.25 -8.18
N VAL A 163 2.28 10.41 -7.94
CA VAL A 163 2.03 11.24 -6.74
C VAL A 163 0.54 11.58 -6.50
N ARG A 164 -0.28 11.59 -7.57
CA ARG A 164 -1.74 11.77 -7.46
C ARG A 164 -2.42 10.66 -6.64
N GLN A 165 -1.88 9.44 -6.60
CA GLN A 165 -2.45 8.35 -5.81
C GLN A 165 -2.22 8.58 -4.31
N VAL A 166 -1.03 9.07 -3.92
CA VAL A 166 -0.75 9.50 -2.54
C VAL A 166 -1.68 10.65 -2.13
N ARG A 167 -1.90 11.64 -3.01
CA ARG A 167 -2.89 12.71 -2.77
C ARG A 167 -4.31 12.17 -2.58
N ARG A 168 -4.72 11.20 -3.40
CA ARG A 168 -6.03 10.53 -3.28
C ARG A 168 -6.14 9.75 -1.98
N ALA A 169 -5.07 9.13 -1.49
CA ALA A 169 -5.05 8.44 -0.21
C ALA A 169 -5.42 9.42 0.93
N PHE A 170 -4.71 10.55 1.02
CA PHE A 170 -5.02 11.59 2.00
C PHE A 170 -6.44 12.16 1.85
N GLN A 171 -6.94 12.33 0.62
CA GLN A 171 -8.32 12.78 0.40
C GLN A 171 -9.35 11.76 0.90
N LYS A 172 -9.12 10.46 0.67
CA LYS A 172 -9.99 9.37 1.14
C LYS A 172 -9.99 9.27 2.66
N LEU A 173 -8.85 9.47 3.32
CA LEU A 173 -8.73 9.50 4.79
C LEU A 173 -9.56 10.61 5.46
N ARG A 174 -10.08 11.59 4.72
CA ARG A 174 -11.04 12.56 5.28
C ARG A 174 -12.39 11.94 5.65
N ARG A 175 -12.74 10.79 5.05
CA ARG A 175 -14.05 10.13 5.22
C ARG A 175 -13.95 8.65 5.61
N HIS A 176 -12.74 8.10 5.60
CA HIS A 176 -12.45 6.70 5.88
C HIS A 176 -11.40 6.61 6.97
N ASP A 177 -11.42 5.49 7.70
CA ASP A 177 -10.50 5.22 8.79
C ASP A 177 -9.19 4.62 8.25
N VAL A 178 -9.31 3.81 7.19
CA VAL A 178 -8.21 3.11 6.54
C VAL A 178 -8.26 3.32 5.02
N VAL A 179 -7.09 3.48 4.40
CA VAL A 179 -6.92 3.43 2.95
C VAL A 179 -5.90 2.37 2.59
N LEU A 180 -6.23 1.49 1.65
CA LEU A 180 -5.29 0.51 1.10
C LEU A 180 -5.05 0.73 -0.39
N GLY A 181 -3.81 0.62 -0.83
CA GLY A 181 -3.41 0.47 -2.23
C GLY A 181 -2.99 -0.97 -2.49
N PRO A 182 -3.86 -1.83 -3.06
CA PRO A 182 -3.56 -3.24 -3.29
C PRO A 182 -2.35 -3.42 -4.21
N ALA A 183 -1.46 -4.35 -3.87
CA ALA A 183 -0.39 -4.80 -4.75
C ALA A 183 -0.84 -6.05 -5.51
N CYS A 184 -0.29 -6.26 -6.71
CA CYS A 184 -0.66 -7.41 -7.56
C CYS A 184 -0.20 -8.77 -6.99
N ASP A 185 0.68 -8.77 -5.99
CA ASP A 185 1.24 -9.98 -5.37
C ASP A 185 0.45 -10.49 -4.15
N GLY A 186 -0.68 -9.83 -3.83
CA GLY A 186 -1.51 -10.14 -2.67
C GLY A 186 -1.17 -9.32 -1.42
N GLY A 187 -0.20 -8.40 -1.50
CA GLY A 187 0.07 -7.38 -0.48
C GLY A 187 -0.61 -6.04 -0.76
N TYR A 188 0.01 -4.96 -0.27
CA TYR A 188 -0.37 -3.59 -0.58
C TYR A 188 0.86 -2.68 -0.69
N TRP A 189 0.89 -1.84 -1.72
CA TRP A 189 1.95 -0.86 -1.94
C TRP A 189 1.76 0.40 -1.07
N LEU A 190 0.55 0.61 -0.52
CA LEU A 190 0.23 1.73 0.37
C LEU A 190 -0.79 1.33 1.44
N VAL A 191 -0.55 1.79 2.66
CA VAL A 191 -1.52 1.79 3.76
C VAL A 191 -1.61 3.20 4.36
N GLY A 192 -2.82 3.66 4.62
CA GLY A 192 -3.07 4.95 5.25
C GLY A 192 -4.04 4.81 6.41
N LEU A 193 -3.77 5.52 7.50
CA LEU A 193 -4.59 5.52 8.71
C LEU A 193 -4.89 6.95 9.14
N ARG A 194 -6.08 7.13 9.71
CA ARG A 194 -6.48 8.38 10.37
C ARG A 194 -6.23 8.37 11.87
N ALA A 195 -6.26 7.19 12.49
CA ALA A 195 -6.05 6.99 13.91
C ALA A 195 -5.29 5.66 14.13
N ARG A 196 -4.69 5.52 15.31
CA ARG A 196 -3.90 4.34 15.66
C ARG A 196 -4.80 3.09 15.63
N ALA A 197 -4.36 2.06 14.93
CA ALA A 197 -5.07 0.79 14.82
C ALA A 197 -4.06 -0.38 14.71
N PRO A 198 -3.22 -0.61 15.75
CA PRO A 198 -2.16 -1.63 15.71
C PRO A 198 -2.70 -3.04 15.44
N GLN A 199 -3.93 -3.34 15.87
CA GLN A 199 -4.61 -4.62 15.65
C GLN A 199 -4.77 -4.99 14.17
N LEU A 200 -4.66 -4.02 13.25
CA LEU A 200 -4.70 -4.29 11.81
C LEU A 200 -3.46 -5.04 11.30
N PHE A 201 -2.37 -5.04 12.06
CA PHE A 201 -1.07 -5.58 11.65
C PHE A 201 -0.67 -6.87 12.39
N GLU A 202 -1.49 -7.31 13.34
CA GLU A 202 -1.19 -8.45 14.23
C GLU A 202 -1.63 -9.79 13.63
N GLY A 203 -0.75 -10.80 13.59
CA GLY A 203 -1.11 -12.15 13.12
C GLY A 203 -1.36 -12.28 11.62
N ILE A 204 -0.76 -11.37 10.84
CA ILE A 204 -0.74 -11.45 9.38
C ILE A 204 0.46 -12.29 8.94
N ASP A 205 0.25 -13.14 7.93
CA ASP A 205 1.28 -13.95 7.31
C ASP A 205 2.12 -13.08 6.36
N TRP A 206 2.97 -12.22 6.92
CA TRP A 206 3.78 -11.27 6.17
C TRP A 206 4.68 -11.97 5.14
N GLY A 207 4.67 -11.46 3.90
CA GLY A 207 5.42 -12.05 2.78
C GLY A 207 4.66 -13.14 2.01
N SER A 208 3.39 -13.38 2.33
CA SER A 208 2.48 -14.24 1.56
C SER A 208 1.53 -13.42 0.66
N ASP A 209 0.85 -14.10 -0.25
CA ASP A 209 -0.23 -13.55 -1.07
C ASP A 209 -1.55 -13.35 -0.30
N ARG A 210 -1.58 -13.71 1.00
CA ARG A 210 -2.76 -13.59 1.87
C ARG A 210 -2.78 -12.29 2.67
N VAL A 211 -1.71 -11.49 2.62
CA VAL A 211 -1.54 -10.28 3.43
C VAL A 211 -2.73 -9.33 3.27
N LEU A 212 -3.14 -9.03 2.04
CA LEU A 212 -4.27 -8.15 1.76
C LEU A 212 -5.57 -8.72 2.34
N ALA A 213 -5.88 -9.99 2.05
CA ALA A 213 -7.11 -10.64 2.52
C ALA A 213 -7.19 -10.62 4.06
N GLN A 214 -6.11 -11.02 4.74
CA GLN A 214 -6.00 -11.01 6.19
C GLN A 214 -6.11 -9.59 6.79
N THR A 215 -5.62 -8.57 6.08
CA THR A 215 -5.77 -7.17 6.50
C THR A 215 -7.23 -6.72 6.35
N LEU A 216 -7.91 -7.10 5.27
CA LEU A 216 -9.32 -6.77 5.04
C LEU A 216 -10.22 -7.37 6.13
N GLU A 217 -10.00 -8.64 6.49
CA GLU A 217 -10.72 -9.32 7.58
C GLU A 217 -10.57 -8.58 8.93
N ARG A 218 -9.37 -8.06 9.21
CA ARG A 218 -9.10 -7.28 10.43
C ARG A 218 -9.79 -5.93 10.43
N ILE A 219 -9.79 -5.25 9.29
CA ILE A 219 -10.47 -3.97 9.10
C ILE A 219 -11.98 -4.14 9.32
N GLU A 220 -12.56 -5.19 8.75
CA GLU A 220 -13.97 -5.55 8.93
C GLU A 220 -14.29 -5.89 10.39
N SER A 221 -13.48 -6.77 11.01
CA SER A 221 -13.63 -7.16 12.42
C SER A 221 -13.53 -5.97 13.37
N ALA A 222 -12.72 -4.97 13.04
CA ALA A 222 -12.58 -3.73 13.80
C ALA A 222 -13.67 -2.68 13.50
N GLY A 223 -14.58 -2.94 12.55
CA GLY A 223 -15.65 -2.02 12.16
C GLY A 223 -15.14 -0.72 11.53
N LEU A 224 -13.95 -0.73 10.90
CA LEU A 224 -13.32 0.45 10.33
C LEU A 224 -13.79 0.70 8.89
N ARG A 225 -14.01 1.97 8.53
CA ARG A 225 -14.38 2.31 7.15
C ARG A 225 -13.15 2.28 6.25
N LEU A 226 -13.18 1.38 5.28
CA LEU A 226 -12.12 1.22 4.28
C LEU A 226 -12.42 2.02 3.01
N ALA A 227 -11.38 2.62 2.44
CA ALA A 227 -11.35 2.91 1.01
C ALA A 227 -10.16 2.25 0.34
N THR A 228 -10.33 1.85 -0.91
CA THR A 228 -9.23 1.31 -1.74
C THR A 228 -8.78 2.32 -2.78
N LEU A 229 -7.51 2.22 -3.16
CA LEU A 229 -6.92 2.83 -4.35
C LEU A 229 -6.83 1.79 -5.48
N PRO A 230 -6.58 2.22 -6.73
CA PRO A 230 -6.29 1.27 -7.80
C PRO A 230 -5.08 0.39 -7.46
N PRO A 231 -5.08 -0.87 -7.92
CA PRO A 231 -3.93 -1.75 -7.73
C PRO A 231 -2.68 -1.23 -8.44
N TRP A 232 -1.52 -1.60 -7.94
CA TRP A 232 -0.23 -1.33 -8.58
C TRP A 232 0.69 -2.55 -8.52
N TYR A 233 1.63 -2.64 -9.46
CA TYR A 233 2.56 -3.76 -9.56
C TYR A 233 3.90 -3.37 -8.91
N ASP A 234 4.51 -4.32 -8.21
CA ASP A 234 5.87 -4.17 -7.70
C ASP A 234 6.90 -4.71 -8.70
N VAL A 235 8.08 -4.11 -8.68
CA VAL A 235 9.21 -4.49 -9.53
C VAL A 235 10.18 -5.34 -8.72
N ASP A 236 9.75 -6.58 -8.45
CA ASP A 236 10.51 -7.61 -7.70
C ASP A 236 10.64 -8.94 -8.44
N SER A 237 10.23 -8.97 -9.70
CA SER A 237 10.33 -10.12 -10.60
C SER A 237 10.75 -9.68 -12.00
N ASP A 238 11.21 -10.64 -12.80
CA ASP A 238 11.51 -10.42 -14.21
C ASP A 238 10.30 -9.86 -14.99
N GLU A 239 9.09 -10.28 -14.63
CA GLU A 239 7.87 -9.75 -15.21
C GLU A 239 7.67 -8.28 -14.87
N GLY A 240 7.79 -7.92 -13.58
CA GLY A 240 7.71 -6.53 -13.14
C GLY A 240 8.78 -5.65 -13.80
N LEU A 241 9.99 -6.17 -13.99
CA LEU A 241 11.07 -5.46 -14.68
C LEU A 241 10.76 -5.24 -16.18
N ARG A 242 10.21 -6.25 -16.87
CA ARG A 242 9.75 -6.12 -18.26
C ARG A 242 8.65 -5.07 -18.38
N MET A 243 7.64 -5.12 -17.49
CA MET A 243 6.55 -4.15 -17.45
C MET A 243 7.08 -2.72 -17.27
N LEU A 244 7.99 -2.51 -16.31
CA LEU A 244 8.59 -1.20 -16.08
C LEU A 244 9.34 -0.70 -17.33
N ARG A 245 10.15 -1.56 -17.95
CA ARG A 245 10.90 -1.23 -19.16
C ARG A 245 9.98 -0.78 -20.30
N ASP A 246 8.89 -1.50 -20.52
CA ASP A 246 7.96 -1.20 -21.61
C ASP A 246 7.20 0.11 -21.35
N GLN A 247 6.85 0.38 -20.09
CA GLN A 247 6.26 1.66 -19.69
C GLN A 247 7.22 2.84 -19.86
N VAL A 248 8.49 2.70 -19.47
CA VAL A 248 9.50 3.75 -19.66
C VAL A 248 9.69 4.03 -21.15
N ARG A 249 9.73 2.99 -21.99
CA ARG A 249 9.81 3.12 -23.46
C ARG A 249 8.61 3.86 -24.02
N ALA A 250 7.39 3.48 -23.63
CA ALA A 250 6.17 4.13 -24.09
C ALA A 250 6.15 5.64 -23.72
N ARG A 251 6.53 5.99 -22.49
CA ARG A 251 6.60 7.40 -22.05
C ARG A 251 7.66 8.20 -22.81
N ARG A 252 8.80 7.59 -23.15
CA ARG A 252 9.85 8.25 -23.95
C ARG A 252 9.35 8.55 -25.37
N ILE A 253 8.64 7.61 -25.99
CA ILE A 253 8.03 7.80 -27.31
C ILE A 253 6.98 8.92 -27.26
N GLU A 254 6.08 8.89 -26.28
CA GLU A 254 5.05 9.92 -26.12
C GLU A 254 5.68 11.32 -25.92
N THR A 255 6.72 11.42 -25.10
CA THR A 255 7.44 12.69 -24.87
C THR A 255 8.11 13.18 -26.15
N THR A 256 8.68 12.27 -26.94
CA THR A 256 9.29 12.59 -28.24
C THR A 256 8.25 13.11 -29.23
N ILE A 257 7.09 12.45 -29.34
CA ILE A 257 5.99 12.88 -30.21
C ILE A 257 5.45 14.25 -29.77
N ARG A 258 5.25 14.47 -28.47
CA ARG A 258 4.79 15.77 -27.94
C ARG A 258 5.82 16.89 -28.14
N GLY A 259 7.12 16.55 -28.11
CA GLY A 259 8.24 17.46 -28.41
C GLY A 259 8.37 17.76 -29.90
N CYS A 260 8.02 16.81 -30.77
CA CYS A 260 7.85 16.98 -32.20
C CYS A 260 6.50 17.66 -32.50
N ARG A 261 6.31 18.91 -32.09
CA ARG A 261 5.28 19.73 -32.75
C ARG A 261 5.71 19.86 -34.22
N PRO A 262 4.85 19.52 -35.20
CA PRO A 262 5.15 19.88 -36.59
C PRO A 262 5.39 21.40 -36.60
N ARG A 263 6.55 21.83 -37.11
CA ARG A 263 6.71 23.24 -37.48
C ARG A 263 5.49 23.54 -38.33
N ALA A 264 4.65 24.49 -37.91
CA ALA A 264 3.69 25.09 -38.80
C ALA A 264 4.54 25.72 -39.92
N SER A 265 4.77 24.96 -40.99
CA SER A 265 5.12 25.53 -42.28
C SER A 265 3.96 26.47 -42.56
N ARG A 266 4.21 27.77 -42.40
CA ARG A 266 3.35 28.81 -42.98
C ARG A 266 2.99 28.30 -44.38
N PRO A 267 1.71 28.18 -44.74
CA PRO A 267 1.38 27.91 -46.13
C PRO A 267 2.09 29.01 -46.94
N ARG A 268 3.03 28.61 -47.81
CA ARG A 268 3.48 29.52 -48.85
C ARG A 268 2.20 29.88 -49.59
N LEU A 269 1.75 31.13 -49.46
CA LEU A 269 0.82 31.67 -50.43
C LEU A 269 1.51 31.46 -51.78
N LEU A 270 0.95 30.55 -52.59
CA LEU A 270 1.21 30.60 -54.01
C LEU A 270 0.75 31.99 -54.48
N PRO A 271 1.51 32.66 -55.37
CA PRO A 271 1.01 33.88 -55.99
C PRO A 271 -0.32 33.56 -56.69
N PRO A 272 -1.30 34.49 -56.65
CA PRO A 272 -2.59 34.28 -57.27
C PRO A 272 -2.40 34.04 -58.77
N ILE A 273 -2.95 32.93 -59.25
CA ILE A 273 -3.11 32.68 -60.68
C ILE A 273 -4.06 33.76 -61.20
N ALA A 274 -3.57 34.54 -62.17
CA ALA A 274 -4.35 35.54 -62.85
C ALA A 274 -5.56 34.89 -63.55
N ASP A 275 -6.72 35.44 -63.22
CA ASP A 275 -7.91 35.64 -64.06
C ASP A 275 -7.98 34.85 -65.37
N LEU A 276 -8.85 33.83 -65.40
CA LEU A 276 -9.62 33.49 -66.59
C LEU A 276 -11.09 33.37 -66.18
N SER A 277 -11.89 34.14 -66.93
CA SER A 277 -13.29 34.50 -66.71
C SER A 277 -14.28 33.31 -66.80
N PRO A 278 -15.57 33.53 -66.46
CA PRO A 278 -16.49 32.48 -66.03
C PRO A 278 -17.38 31.97 -67.17
N GLU A 279 -17.57 30.65 -67.28
CA GLU A 279 -18.76 30.10 -67.97
C GLU A 279 -19.34 28.87 -67.25
N HIS A 280 -20.66 28.93 -67.14
CA HIS A 280 -21.68 28.05 -66.58
C HIS A 280 -21.48 26.52 -66.64
N HIS A 281 -21.81 25.81 -65.55
CA HIS A 281 -22.98 24.89 -65.54
C HIS A 281 -23.36 24.38 -64.13
N ARG A 282 -24.67 24.22 -63.94
CA ARG A 282 -25.38 23.71 -62.75
C ARG A 282 -25.21 22.19 -62.54
N LEU A 283 -25.43 21.71 -61.31
CA LEU A 283 -26.29 20.57 -60.87
C LEU A 283 -25.86 20.16 -59.43
N HIS A 284 -26.73 20.32 -58.41
CA HIS A 284 -27.52 19.26 -57.70
C HIS A 284 -26.62 18.18 -57.04
N ASP A 285 -26.76 17.68 -55.81
CA ASP A 285 -27.69 17.72 -54.66
C ASP A 285 -26.82 17.33 -53.43
N GLY A 286 -27.02 17.83 -52.21
CA GLY A 286 -28.05 17.35 -51.27
C GLY A 286 -27.66 16.01 -50.63
N ILE A 287 -27.27 16.01 -49.34
CA ILE A 287 -27.65 15.06 -48.27
C ILE A 287 -27.15 15.64 -46.93
N ASP A 288 -28.10 15.86 -46.03
CA ASP A 288 -27.94 16.25 -44.63
C ASP A 288 -28.14 15.00 -43.71
N PRO A 289 -27.93 15.10 -42.38
CA PRO A 289 -27.37 14.08 -41.48
C PRO A 289 -28.48 13.21 -40.81
N PRO A 290 -28.31 12.46 -39.68
CA PRO A 290 -28.03 13.00 -38.32
C PRO A 290 -27.27 12.04 -37.37
N PHE A 291 -26.81 12.52 -36.20
CA PHE A 291 -27.31 12.07 -34.88
C PHE A 291 -26.46 12.57 -33.70
N ARG A 292 -27.18 13.01 -32.68
CA ARG A 292 -26.76 13.46 -31.34
C ARG A 292 -27.55 12.58 -30.36
N ILE A 293 -26.98 12.17 -29.21
CA ILE A 293 -27.63 12.11 -27.87
C ILE A 293 -26.78 11.34 -26.82
N ARG A 294 -26.47 12.07 -25.74
CA ARG A 294 -26.54 11.83 -24.26
C ARG A 294 -25.91 10.63 -23.52
N LYS A 295 -25.34 11.02 -22.36
CA LYS A 295 -25.37 10.44 -20.99
C LYS A 295 -25.17 8.92 -20.82
N GLN A 296 -24.09 8.55 -20.15
CA GLN A 296 -23.98 7.33 -19.34
C GLN A 296 -23.27 7.70 -18.02
N SER A 297 -23.90 7.67 -16.85
CA SER A 297 -24.35 6.54 -16.01
C SER A 297 -23.19 5.71 -15.44
N PHE A 298 -23.14 5.70 -14.10
CA PHE A 298 -22.29 4.94 -13.19
C PHE A 298 -22.14 3.47 -13.63
N GLN A 299 -20.92 2.94 -13.57
CA GLN A 299 -20.60 1.53 -13.81
C GLN A 299 -20.21 0.87 -12.47
N PRO A 300 -20.63 -0.38 -12.19
CA PRO A 300 -20.16 -1.17 -11.06
C PRO A 300 -18.68 -1.57 -11.25
N LEU A 301 -17.97 -1.77 -10.13
CA LEU A 301 -16.58 -2.23 -10.10
C LEU A 301 -16.47 -3.65 -10.67
N GLU A 302 -16.07 -3.79 -11.94
CA GLU A 302 -15.49 -5.03 -12.45
C GLU A 302 -13.98 -5.03 -12.22
N PHE A 303 -13.54 -5.90 -11.32
CA PHE A 303 -12.15 -6.31 -11.19
C PHE A 303 -11.85 -7.29 -12.32
N THR A 304 -11.23 -6.82 -13.41
CA THR A 304 -10.70 -7.71 -14.46
C THR A 304 -9.48 -7.07 -15.13
N LEU A 305 -8.30 -7.53 -14.70
CA LEU A 305 -7.10 -7.89 -15.48
C LEU A 305 -5.83 -7.72 -14.61
N CYS A 306 -5.62 -8.68 -13.72
CA CYS A 306 -4.30 -9.09 -13.23
C CYS A 306 -4.39 -10.56 -12.80
N PHE A 307 -4.64 -11.46 -13.75
CA PHE A 307 -4.39 -12.89 -13.56
C PHE A 307 -3.87 -13.50 -14.85
N ALA A 308 -2.61 -13.91 -14.82
CA ALA A 308 -2.09 -15.05 -15.56
C ALA A 308 -0.91 -15.62 -14.77
N ARG A 309 -1.19 -16.30 -13.65
CA ARG A 309 -0.25 -17.26 -13.06
C ARG A 309 -0.79 -18.64 -13.37
N ALA A 310 -0.29 -19.25 -14.43
CA ALA A 310 -0.49 -20.67 -14.69
C ALA A 310 0.29 -21.47 -13.63
N PRO A 311 -0.29 -22.47 -12.95
CA PRO A 311 0.48 -23.38 -12.11
C PRO A 311 1.25 -24.36 -13.00
N HIS A 312 2.53 -24.55 -12.69
CA HIS A 312 3.34 -25.62 -13.24
C HIS A 312 2.77 -26.98 -12.82
N GLU A 313 2.55 -27.81 -13.84
CA GLU A 313 2.15 -29.21 -13.79
C GLU A 313 3.28 -30.06 -13.18
N ASN A 314 3.04 -30.69 -12.03
CA ASN A 314 3.60 -32.00 -11.63
C ASN A 314 3.16 -32.40 -10.22
N GLN A 315 2.00 -33.06 -10.09
CA GLN A 315 1.82 -34.21 -9.19
C GLN A 315 0.45 -34.88 -9.42
N LYS A 316 0.47 -36.21 -9.49
CA LYS A 316 -0.66 -37.11 -9.78
C LYS A 316 -1.80 -36.98 -8.76
N PRO A 317 -3.05 -37.31 -9.15
CA PRO A 317 -4.23 -37.14 -8.31
C PRO A 317 -4.27 -38.21 -7.22
N ASN A 318 -4.54 -37.79 -5.98
CA ASN A 318 -5.04 -38.70 -4.94
C ASN A 318 -6.40 -38.17 -4.49
N GLU A 319 -7.40 -39.04 -4.56
CA GLU A 319 -8.80 -38.79 -4.24
C GLU A 319 -8.96 -38.47 -2.76
N ALA A 320 -9.37 -37.24 -2.43
CA ALA A 320 -10.16 -36.89 -1.23
C ALA A 320 -10.29 -35.36 -1.12
N ASN A 321 -11.41 -34.80 -1.57
CA ASN A 321 -12.18 -33.78 -0.84
C ASN A 321 -13.29 -33.24 -1.73
N ALA A 322 -14.43 -33.93 -1.68
CA ALA A 322 -15.72 -33.35 -1.98
C ALA A 322 -16.09 -32.38 -0.85
N GLY A 323 -16.43 -31.14 -1.20
CA GLY A 323 -17.08 -30.21 -0.28
C GLY A 323 -16.41 -28.85 -0.20
N LEU A 324 -16.69 -27.97 -1.17
CA LEU A 324 -16.65 -26.50 -1.02
C LEU A 324 -17.37 -25.83 -2.19
N GLY A 325 -18.52 -26.39 -2.58
CA GLY A 325 -19.43 -25.82 -3.55
C GLY A 325 -20.75 -25.44 -2.87
N GLN A 326 -20.75 -24.39 -2.04
CA GLN A 326 -21.96 -23.69 -1.60
C GLN A 326 -21.59 -22.51 -0.66
N LEU A 327 -21.37 -21.33 -1.23
CA LEU A 327 -21.58 -20.05 -0.54
C LEU A 327 -21.56 -18.92 -1.56
N LEU A 328 -22.67 -18.78 -2.29
CA LEU A 328 -23.10 -17.55 -2.97
C LEU A 328 -24.58 -17.73 -3.36
N ARG A 329 -25.46 -17.64 -2.35
CA ARG A 329 -26.88 -17.32 -2.50
C ARG A 329 -27.29 -16.43 -1.33
N LEU A 330 -28.18 -15.49 -1.62
CA LEU A 330 -28.84 -14.49 -0.75
C LEU A 330 -28.09 -13.14 -0.71
N THR A 331 -28.63 -11.97 -1.08
CA THR A 331 -29.98 -11.59 -1.54
C THR A 331 -29.87 -10.21 -2.23
N ILE A 332 -30.43 -10.05 -3.43
CA ILE A 332 -30.93 -8.75 -3.91
C ILE A 332 -32.42 -8.99 -4.18
N HIS A 333 -33.28 -8.29 -3.44
CA HIS A 333 -34.69 -8.13 -3.75
C HIS A 333 -35.01 -6.63 -3.70
N GLY A 334 -35.67 -6.17 -4.76
CA GLY A 334 -36.75 -5.17 -4.77
C GLY A 334 -36.50 -3.84 -4.09
#